data_AF-A0A3D3T3P9-F1
#
_entry.id   AF-A0A3D3T3P9-F1
#
_cell.length_a   1.000
_cell.length_b   1.000
_cell.length_c   1.000
_cell.angle_alpha   90.00
_cell.angle_beta   90.00
_cell.angle_gamma   90.00
#
_symmetry.space_group_name_H-M   'P 1'
#
loop_
_entity.id
_entity.type
_entity.pdbx_description
1 polymer ?
#
loop_
_entity_poly.entity_id
_entity_poly.type
_entity_poly.pdbx_seq_one_letter_code
_entity_poly.pdbx_strand_id
1 'polypeptide(L)'
;MAASAEGLMLGVCAGIELEVLNQVIRNSSGNSMTFRAVVKNAKSGDWTPSFTMDLAYKDMHLALELADELGVPMMLSPTVHNLMRMAKGLGYERNDATAILRVYEDTMKKALKLDD
;
A
#
# COMPACT_ATOMS: atom_id res chain seq x y z
N MET A 1 -3.11 2.41 2.65
CA MET A 1 -2.31 1.38 1.92
C MET A 1 -0.87 1.83 1.82
N ALA A 2 -0.58 2.99 1.20
CA ALA A 2 0.78 3.52 1.05
C ALA A 2 1.61 3.53 2.35
N ALA A 3 1.16 4.20 3.41
CA ALA A 3 1.90 4.27 4.68
C ALA A 3 2.11 2.89 5.32
N SER A 4 1.14 1.98 5.18
CA SER A 4 1.29 0.60 5.65
C SER A 4 2.36 -0.14 4.87
N ALA A 5 2.38 0.02 3.54
CA ALA A 5 3.39 -0.59 2.69
C ALA A 5 4.80 -0.08 2.99
N GLU A 6 4.95 1.24 3.12
CA GLU A 6 6.21 1.90 3.47
C GLU A 6 6.74 1.44 4.82
N GLY A 7 5.90 1.47 5.86
CA GLY A 7 6.30 1.07 7.21
C GLY A 7 6.68 -0.41 7.32
N LEU A 8 5.93 -1.29 6.64
CA LEU A 8 6.25 -2.72 6.61
C LEU A 8 7.56 -2.99 5.87
N MET A 9 7.76 -2.39 4.70
CA MET A 9 9.01 -2.55 3.95
C MET A 9 10.19 -2.02 4.76
N LEU A 10 10.07 -0.84 5.38
CA LEU A 10 11.13 -0.26 6.20
C LEU A 10 11.54 -1.21 7.34
N GLY A 11 10.57 -1.73 8.09
CA GLY A 11 10.85 -2.66 9.19
C GLY A 11 11.53 -3.94 8.72
N VAL A 12 11.07 -4.51 7.60
CA VAL A 12 11.66 -5.72 7.00
C VAL A 12 13.06 -5.44 6.46
N CYS A 13 13.31 -4.27 5.88
CA CYS A 13 14.65 -3.84 5.48
C CYS A 13 15.60 -3.64 6.69
N ALA A 14 15.06 -3.25 7.83
CA ALA A 14 15.80 -3.16 9.10
C ALA A 14 16.05 -4.53 9.77
N GLY A 15 15.64 -5.64 9.13
CA GLY A 15 15.85 -7.00 9.65
C GLY A 15 14.81 -7.44 10.67
N ILE A 16 13.68 -6.74 10.77
CA ILE A 16 12.58 -7.13 11.65
C ILE A 16 11.66 -8.09 10.91
N GLU A 17 11.36 -9.22 11.55
CA GLU A 17 10.40 -10.21 11.07
C GLU A 17 9.02 -9.60 10.80
N LEU A 18 8.40 -9.99 9.68
CA LEU A 18 7.11 -9.44 9.24
C LEU A 18 6.00 -9.70 10.29
N GLU A 19 6.02 -10.86 10.94
CA GLU A 19 5.03 -11.18 11.99
C GLU A 19 5.20 -10.30 13.22
N VAL A 20 6.44 -9.99 13.60
CA VAL A 20 6.72 -9.09 14.74
C VAL A 20 6.20 -7.70 14.44
N LEU A 21 6.45 -7.16 13.24
CA LEU A 21 5.88 -5.88 12.80
C LEU A 21 4.35 -5.89 12.83
N ASN A 22 3.75 -6.95 12.29
CA ASN A 22 2.30 -7.12 12.29
C ASN A 22 1.72 -7.11 13.71
N GLN A 23 2.31 -7.89 14.62
CA GLN A 23 1.85 -7.98 16.00
C GLN A 23 1.97 -6.64 16.73
N VAL A 24 3.11 -5.96 16.64
CA VAL A 24 3.34 -4.69 17.33
C VAL A 24 2.41 -3.61 16.80
N ILE A 25 2.32 -3.44 15.48
CA ILE A 25 1.51 -2.38 14.87
C ILE A 25 0.01 -2.62 15.13
N ARG A 26 -0.46 -3.88 15.05
CA ARG A 26 -1.88 -4.20 15.32
C ARG A 26 -2.29 -3.93 16.76
N ASN A 27 -1.37 -4.04 17.71
CA ASN A 27 -1.61 -3.76 19.12
C ASN A 27 -1.24 -2.33 19.53
N SER A 28 -0.93 -1.46 18.56
CA SER A 28 -0.56 -0.06 18.77
C SER A 28 -1.48 0.88 17.98
N SER A 29 -1.21 2.18 18.05
CA SER A 29 -1.98 3.24 17.37
C SER A 29 -1.90 3.19 15.83
N GLY A 30 -0.98 2.41 15.26
CA GLY A 30 -0.83 2.23 13.80
C GLY A 30 -1.82 1.24 13.18
N ASN A 31 -2.66 0.56 13.98
CA ASN A 31 -3.62 -0.41 13.49
C ASN A 31 -4.76 0.26 12.70
N SER A 32 -5.13 -0.34 11.57
CA SER A 32 -6.31 0.05 10.80
C SER A 32 -6.84 -1.15 10.01
N MET A 33 -8.07 -1.06 9.50
CA MET A 33 -8.59 -2.10 8.60
C MET A 33 -7.70 -2.27 7.37
N THR A 34 -7.26 -1.15 6.80
CA THR A 34 -6.36 -1.11 5.64
C THR A 34 -5.00 -1.73 5.93
N PHE A 35 -4.42 -1.46 7.11
CA PHE A 35 -3.14 -2.09 7.51
C PHE A 35 -3.29 -3.62 7.57
N ARG A 36 -4.35 -4.12 8.20
CA ARG A 36 -4.60 -5.57 8.30
C ARG A 36 -4.77 -6.22 6.93
N ALA A 37 -5.44 -5.54 5.98
CA ALA A 37 -5.58 -6.03 4.61
C ALA A 37 -4.24 -6.09 3.87
N VAL A 38 -3.41 -5.04 3.97
CA VAL A 38 -2.07 -5.02 3.35
C VAL A 38 -1.21 -6.16 3.89
N VAL A 39 -1.15 -6.35 5.21
CA VAL A 39 -0.36 -7.44 5.81
C VAL A 39 -0.89 -8.81 5.39
N LYS A 40 -2.22 -9.01 5.36
CA LYS A 40 -2.82 -10.27 4.94
C LYS A 40 -2.37 -10.65 3.54
N ASN A 41 -2.50 -9.72 2.57
CA ASN A 41 -2.19 -9.99 1.17
C ASN A 41 -0.69 -10.09 0.91
N ALA A 42 0.13 -9.33 1.66
CA ALA A 42 1.58 -9.49 1.65
C ALA A 42 1.99 -10.91 2.06
N LYS A 43 1.50 -11.37 3.22
CA LYS A 43 1.80 -12.70 3.76
C LYS A 43 1.40 -13.84 2.83
N SER A 44 0.20 -13.76 2.23
CA SER A 44 -0.25 -14.80 1.30
C SER A 44 0.38 -14.69 -0.09
N GLY A 45 0.94 -13.53 -0.45
CA GLY A 45 1.30 -13.20 -1.83
C GLY A 45 0.10 -13.20 -2.79
N ASP A 46 -1.12 -13.18 -2.25
CA ASP A 46 -2.36 -13.18 -3.03
C ASP A 46 -2.84 -11.74 -3.22
N TRP A 47 -2.80 -11.32 -4.48
CA TRP A 47 -3.18 -9.97 -4.92
C TRP A 47 -4.46 -10.00 -5.75
N THR A 48 -5.28 -11.04 -5.60
CA THR A 48 -6.59 -11.13 -6.22
C THR A 48 -7.47 -9.96 -5.74
N PRO A 49 -8.00 -9.14 -6.66
CA PRO A 49 -8.67 -7.90 -6.28
C PRO A 49 -10.00 -8.16 -5.58
N SER A 50 -10.15 -7.63 -4.37
CA SER A 50 -11.47 -7.24 -3.86
C SER A 50 -11.86 -5.86 -4.40
N PHE A 51 -10.86 -5.01 -4.60
CA PHE A 51 -10.98 -3.71 -5.26
C PHE A 51 -9.70 -3.40 -6.03
N THR A 52 -9.80 -3.12 -7.33
CA THR A 52 -8.59 -3.02 -8.18
C THR A 52 -7.82 -1.73 -7.94
N MET A 53 -6.50 -1.79 -8.16
CA MET A 53 -5.62 -0.62 -8.15
C MET A 53 -6.08 0.48 -9.11
N ASP A 54 -6.60 0.11 -10.29
CA ASP A 54 -7.10 1.07 -11.27
C ASP A 54 -8.32 1.87 -10.75
N LEU A 55 -9.26 1.19 -10.09
CA LEU A 55 -10.41 1.87 -9.50
C LEU A 55 -9.99 2.77 -8.34
N ALA A 56 -9.08 2.31 -7.48
CA ALA A 56 -8.53 3.12 -6.41
C ALA A 56 -7.77 4.36 -6.92
N TYR A 57 -7.00 4.21 -8.00
CA TYR A 57 -6.33 5.31 -8.68
C TYR A 57 -7.34 6.33 -9.22
N LYS A 58 -8.37 5.86 -9.93
CA LYS A 58 -9.44 6.71 -10.47
C LYS A 58 -10.18 7.48 -9.36
N ASP A 59 -10.55 6.82 -8.27
CA ASP A 59 -11.24 7.50 -7.15
C ASP A 59 -10.33 8.53 -6.46
N MET A 60 -9.03 8.27 -6.34
CA MET A 60 -8.05 9.25 -5.83
C MET A 60 -7.91 10.45 -6.77
N HIS A 61 -7.95 10.24 -8.09
CA HIS A 61 -7.92 11.32 -9.07
C HIS A 61 -9.13 12.24 -8.91
N LEU A 62 -10.34 11.69 -8.83
CA LEU A 62 -11.58 12.45 -8.61
C LEU A 62 -11.55 13.22 -7.28
N ALA A 63 -11.00 12.62 -6.23
CA ALA A 63 -10.85 13.30 -4.93
C ALA A 63 -9.88 14.50 -5.00
N LEU A 64 -8.83 14.41 -5.81
CA LEU A 64 -7.89 15.52 -6.03
C LEU A 64 -8.53 16.64 -6.86
N GLU A 65 -9.28 16.30 -7.91
CA GLU A 65 -10.02 17.30 -8.70
C GLU A 65 -11.02 18.07 -7.82
N LEU A 66 -11.77 17.38 -6.97
CA LEU A 66 -12.68 18.03 -6.03
C LEU A 66 -11.94 18.91 -5.02
N ALA A 67 -10.76 18.50 -4.55
CA ALA A 67 -9.96 19.30 -3.64
C ALA A 67 -9.49 20.60 -4.32
N ASP A 68 -9.10 20.54 -5.59
CA ASP A 68 -8.72 21.71 -6.38
C ASP A 68 -9.91 22.66 -6.60
N GLU A 69 -11.09 22.12 -6.94
CA GLU A 69 -12.34 22.91 -7.08
C GLU A 69 -12.71 23.66 -5.80
N LEU A 70 -12.49 23.04 -4.64
CA LEU A 70 -12.83 23.61 -3.33
C LEU A 70 -11.68 24.42 -2.70
N GLY A 71 -10.50 24.44 -3.31
CA GLY A 71 -9.31 25.09 -2.76
C GLY A 71 -8.79 24.44 -1.48
N VAL A 72 -9.02 23.14 -1.28
CA VAL A 72 -8.58 22.38 -0.10
C VAL A 72 -7.16 21.84 -0.32
N PRO A 73 -6.16 22.24 0.50
CA PRO A 73 -4.77 21.82 0.29
C PRO A 73 -4.55 20.36 0.72
N MET A 74 -4.38 19.47 -0.26
CA MET A 74 -4.10 18.05 -0.02
C MET A 74 -2.61 17.76 -0.13
N MET A 75 -1.92 17.52 1.00
CA MET A 75 -0.46 17.29 1.00
C MET A 75 -0.06 15.84 0.68
N LEU A 76 -0.80 14.86 1.20
CA LEU A 76 -0.43 13.44 1.09
C LEU A 76 -1.04 12.76 -0.13
N SER A 77 -2.29 13.10 -0.47
CA SER A 77 -3.03 12.44 -1.55
C SER A 77 -2.34 12.51 -2.92
N PRO A 78 -1.75 13.65 -3.36
CA PRO A 78 -1.03 13.70 -4.64
C PRO A 78 0.17 12.74 -4.67
N THR A 79 0.92 12.65 -3.57
CA THR A 79 2.06 11.73 -3.43
C THR A 79 1.61 10.28 -3.50
N VAL A 80 0.53 9.92 -2.81
CA VAL A 80 -0.05 8.57 -2.87
C VAL A 80 -0.61 8.26 -4.27
N HIS A 81 -1.22 9.23 -4.94
CA HIS A 81 -1.72 9.08 -6.31
C HIS A 81 -0.58 8.80 -7.30
N ASN A 82 0.56 9.47 -7.15
CA ASN A 82 1.77 9.19 -7.93
C ASN A 82 2.33 7.79 -7.64
N LEU A 83 2.31 7.34 -6.39
CA LEU A 83 2.71 5.98 -6.03
C LEU A 83 1.77 4.92 -6.64
N MET A 84 0.46 5.17 -6.66
CA MET A 84 -0.51 4.33 -7.36
C MET A 84 -0.24 4.31 -8.88
N ARG A 85 0.15 5.46 -9.47
CA ARG A 85 0.57 5.52 -10.87
C ARG A 85 1.79 4.65 -11.15
N MET A 86 2.77 4.63 -10.24
CA MET A 86 3.92 3.72 -10.34
C MET A 86 3.47 2.26 -10.31
N ALA A 87 2.57 1.89 -9.39
CA ALA A 87 2.03 0.52 -9.33
C ALA A 87 1.37 0.10 -10.66
N LYS A 88 0.57 1.00 -11.26
CA LYS A 88 0.00 0.77 -12.60
C LYS A 88 1.07 0.63 -13.68
N GLY A 89 2.09 1.49 -13.68
CA GLY A 89 3.21 1.42 -14.63
C GLY A 89 4.03 0.13 -14.53
N LEU A 90 4.00 -0.53 -13.37
CA LEU A 90 4.62 -1.84 -13.14
C LEU A 90 3.71 -3.02 -13.47
N GLY A 91 2.49 -2.79 -13.97
CA GLY A 91 1.56 -3.84 -14.38
C GLY A 91 0.63 -4.35 -13.27
N TYR A 92 0.53 -3.63 -12.14
CA TYR A 92 -0.33 -4.02 -11.01
C TYR A 92 -1.73 -3.40 -11.04
N GLU A 93 -2.16 -2.83 -12.15
CA GLU A 93 -3.43 -2.10 -12.25
C GLU A 93 -4.66 -2.98 -12.00
N ARG A 94 -4.55 -4.28 -12.33
CA ARG A 94 -5.63 -5.27 -12.13
C ARG A 94 -5.55 -6.01 -10.80
N ASN A 95 -4.48 -5.84 -10.05
CA ASN A 95 -4.35 -6.41 -8.71
C ASN A 95 -5.19 -5.65 -7.70
N ASP A 96 -5.37 -6.25 -6.52
CA ASP A 96 -5.96 -5.55 -5.37
C ASP A 96 -5.22 -4.24 -5.08
N ALA A 97 -5.93 -3.21 -4.63
CA ALA A 97 -5.33 -1.91 -4.34
C ALA A 97 -4.22 -1.98 -3.25
N THR A 98 -4.22 -3.01 -2.42
CA THR A 98 -3.12 -3.29 -1.48
C THR A 98 -1.80 -3.68 -2.16
N ALA A 99 -1.83 -4.08 -3.43
CA ALA A 99 -0.66 -4.37 -4.26
C ALA A 99 0.23 -3.12 -4.49
N ILE A 100 -0.13 -1.95 -3.96
CA ILE A 100 0.79 -0.81 -3.85
C ILE A 100 2.09 -1.19 -3.11
N LEU A 101 2.03 -2.21 -2.24
CA LEU A 101 3.22 -2.77 -1.58
C LEU A 101 4.24 -3.33 -2.58
N ARG A 102 3.77 -3.91 -3.69
CA ARG A 102 4.63 -4.48 -4.75
C ARG A 102 5.62 -3.46 -5.32
N VAL A 103 5.25 -2.17 -5.35
CA VAL A 103 6.15 -1.09 -5.80
C VAL A 103 7.43 -1.09 -4.96
N TYR A 104 7.28 -1.25 -3.65
CA TYR A 104 8.41 -1.35 -2.74
C TYR A 104 9.14 -2.68 -2.91
N GLU A 105 8.43 -3.79 -3.05
CA GLU A 105 9.06 -5.11 -3.24
C GLU A 105 9.97 -5.13 -4.47
N ASP A 106 9.51 -4.57 -5.58
CA ASP A 106 10.27 -4.49 -6.83
C ASP A 106 11.46 -3.53 -6.69
N THR A 107 11.23 -2.36 -6.08
CA THR A 107 12.28 -1.33 -5.91
C THR A 107 13.40 -1.82 -4.99
N MET A 108 13.03 -2.47 -3.88
CA MET A 108 13.97 -2.99 -2.88
C MET A 108 14.47 -4.40 -3.22
N LYS A 109 13.93 -5.03 -4.27
CA LYS A 109 14.18 -6.43 -4.65
C LYS A 109 14.00 -7.39 -3.47
N LYS A 110 12.97 -7.15 -2.65
CA LYS A 110 12.68 -7.90 -1.44
C LYS A 110 11.18 -8.14 -1.31
N ALA A 111 10.76 -9.39 -1.39
CA ALA A 111 9.36 -9.74 -1.17
C ALA A 111 9.06 -9.81 0.33
N LEU A 112 7.89 -9.30 0.74
CA LEU A 112 7.37 -9.47 2.08
C LEU A 112 6.54 -10.75 2.12
N LYS A 113 7.22 -11.90 2.09
CA LYS A 113 6.61 -13.20 2.32
C LYS A 113 7.01 -13.73 3.69
N LEU A 114 6.19 -14.61 4.25
CA LEU A 114 6.66 -15.50 5.29
C LEU A 114 7.50 -16.59 4.62
N ASP A 115 8.67 -16.89 5.17
CA ASP A 115 9.30 -18.19 4.93
C ASP A 115 8.42 -19.26 5.60
N ASP A 116 8.19 -20.39 4.90
CA ASP A 116 7.38 -21.52 5.41
C ASP A 116 7.96 -22.13 6.69
#